data_AF-A0A0R2C9N5-F1
#
_entry.id   AF-A0A0R2C9N5-F1
#
_cell.length_a   1.000
_cell.length_b   1.000
_cell.length_c   1.000
_cell.angle_alpha   90.00
_cell.angle_beta   90.00
_cell.angle_gamma   90.00
#
_symmetry.space_group_name_H-M   'P 1'
#
loop_
_entity.id
_entity.type
_entity.pdbx_description
1 polymer ?
#
loop_
_entity_poly.entity_id
_entity_poly.type
_entity_poly.pdbx_seq_one_letter_code
_entity_poly.pdbx_strand_id
1 'polypeptide(L)'
;MATKYDIDFKKMIVSLYQNGEKVKDLTSEYGISDKNIYAWLKEQYNFSDLDSNVVKIETPLLDSTFDYIVFYAQGLKDNSIIITDDGWTIDNLNSYGINFDGRSKT
;
A
#
# COMPACT_ATOMS: atom_id res chain seq x y z
N MET A 1 -26.42 -10.76 -0.71
CA MET A 1 -26.17 -9.48 -1.42
C MET A 1 -25.30 -9.79 -2.61
N ALA A 2 -25.78 -9.60 -3.85
CA ALA A 2 -24.91 -9.76 -5.03
C ALA A 2 -23.96 -8.55 -5.08
N THR A 3 -22.66 -8.79 -5.12
CA THR A 3 -21.69 -7.73 -5.35
C THR A 3 -21.79 -7.30 -6.81
N LYS A 4 -21.75 -5.98 -7.09
CA LYS A 4 -21.79 -5.44 -8.47
C LYS A 4 -20.69 -6.01 -9.38
N TYR A 5 -19.59 -6.44 -8.78
CA TYR A 5 -18.43 -7.02 -9.44
C TYR A 5 -18.18 -8.40 -8.84
N ASP A 6 -17.95 -9.40 -9.69
CA ASP A 6 -17.55 -10.74 -9.27
C ASP A 6 -16.09 -10.78 -8.83
N ILE A 7 -15.71 -11.87 -8.15
CA ILE A 7 -14.38 -12.03 -7.56
C ILE A 7 -13.28 -12.13 -8.62
N ASP A 8 -13.55 -12.77 -9.75
CA ASP A 8 -12.52 -12.99 -10.78
C ASP A 8 -12.22 -11.68 -11.52
N PHE A 9 -13.25 -10.87 -11.77
CA PHE A 9 -13.09 -9.52 -12.29
C PHE A 9 -12.26 -8.63 -11.35
N LYS A 10 -12.52 -8.66 -10.03
CA LYS A 10 -11.70 -7.90 -9.07
C LYS A 10 -10.24 -8.33 -9.11
N LYS A 11 -9.97 -9.64 -9.14
CA LYS A 11 -8.61 -10.20 -9.23
C LYS A 11 -7.91 -9.77 -10.52
N MET A 12 -8.62 -9.76 -11.64
CA MET A 12 -8.10 -9.27 -12.91
C MET A 12 -7.65 -7.80 -12.80
N ILE A 13 -8.50 -6.92 -12.26
CA ILE A 13 -8.16 -5.49 -12.08
C ILE A 13 -6.97 -5.28 -11.15
N VAL A 14 -6.91 -6.02 -10.03
CA VAL A 14 -5.77 -6.01 -9.12
C VAL A 14 -4.49 -6.46 -9.81
N SER A 15 -4.55 -7.55 -10.60
CA SER A 15 -3.39 -8.06 -11.33
C SER A 15 -2.90 -7.08 -12.40
N LEU A 16 -3.79 -6.40 -13.12
CA LEU A 16 -3.41 -5.37 -14.08
C LEU A 16 -2.65 -4.22 -13.39
N TYR A 17 -3.16 -3.73 -12.26
CA TYR A 17 -2.47 -2.72 -11.47
C TYR A 17 -1.08 -3.19 -11.01
N GLN A 18 -0.97 -4.43 -10.52
CA GLN A 18 0.29 -5.03 -10.08
C GLN A 18 1.30 -5.21 -11.22
N ASN A 19 0.83 -5.24 -12.47
CA ASN A 19 1.67 -5.26 -13.67
C ASN A 19 2.04 -3.85 -14.17
N GLY A 20 1.72 -2.80 -13.42
CA GLY A 20 2.09 -1.41 -13.70
C GLY A 20 1.01 -0.56 -14.37
N GLU A 21 -0.20 -1.10 -14.60
CA GLU A 21 -1.30 -0.31 -15.13
C GLU A 21 -1.74 0.77 -14.15
N LYS A 22 -1.94 1.99 -14.65
CA LYS A 22 -2.35 3.10 -13.78
C LYS A 22 -3.84 2.99 -13.47
N VAL A 23 -4.21 3.35 -12.24
CA VAL A 23 -5.62 3.39 -11.81
C VAL A 23 -6.48 4.21 -12.78
N LYS A 24 -5.96 5.29 -13.35
CA LYS A 24 -6.69 6.13 -14.33
C LYS A 24 -7.00 5.43 -15.65
N ASP A 25 -6.12 4.54 -16.10
CA ASP A 25 -6.31 3.78 -17.33
C ASP A 25 -7.36 2.69 -17.06
N LEU A 26 -7.24 2.00 -15.93
CA LEU A 26 -8.22 1.00 -15.47
C LEU A 26 -9.63 1.58 -15.28
N THR A 27 -9.75 2.78 -14.72
CA THR A 27 -11.07 3.41 -14.55
C THR A 27 -11.70 3.81 -15.88
N SER A 28 -10.89 4.30 -16.81
CA SER A 28 -11.34 4.72 -18.14
C SER A 28 -11.76 3.52 -19.01
N GLU A 29 -11.01 2.43 -18.97
CA GLU A 29 -11.27 1.24 -19.80
C GLU A 29 -12.43 0.39 -19.28
N TYR A 30 -12.51 0.18 -17.96
CA TYR A 30 -13.46 -0.76 -17.36
C TYR A 30 -14.67 -0.09 -16.72
N GLY A 31 -14.77 1.25 -16.72
CA GLY A 31 -15.91 1.99 -16.15
C GLY A 31 -16.05 1.83 -14.63
N ILE A 32 -14.92 1.67 -13.94
CA ILE A 32 -14.82 1.48 -12.49
C ILE A 32 -14.37 2.79 -11.85
N SER A 33 -14.85 3.15 -10.65
CA SER A 33 -14.33 4.32 -9.93
C SER A 33 -13.01 4.01 -9.22
N ASP A 34 -12.11 4.99 -9.09
CA ASP A 34 -10.86 4.91 -8.33
C ASP A 34 -11.07 4.30 -6.93
N LYS A 35 -12.16 4.72 -6.25
CA LYS A 35 -12.54 4.23 -4.92
C LYS A 35 -12.71 2.71 -4.85
N ASN A 36 -13.29 2.10 -5.87
CA ASN A 36 -13.50 0.65 -5.90
C ASN A 36 -12.17 -0.08 -6.08
N ILE A 37 -11.31 0.42 -6.97
CA ILE A 37 -9.98 -0.15 -7.20
C ILE A 37 -9.15 -0.08 -5.91
N TYR A 38 -9.08 1.09 -5.26
CA TYR A 38 -8.36 1.23 -4.00
C TYR A 38 -8.96 0.38 -2.87
N ALA A 39 -10.28 0.16 -2.86
CA ALA A 39 -10.89 -0.76 -1.89
C ALA A 39 -10.44 -2.21 -2.12
N TRP A 40 -10.36 -2.67 -3.37
CA TRP A 40 -9.90 -4.03 -3.68
C TRP A 40 -8.41 -4.21 -3.45
N LEU A 41 -7.60 -3.19 -3.73
CA LEU A 41 -6.20 -3.17 -3.33
C LEU A 41 -6.09 -3.28 -1.81
N LYS A 42 -6.88 -2.53 -1.04
CA LYS A 42 -6.85 -2.62 0.43
C LYS A 42 -7.11 -4.05 0.96
N GLU A 43 -7.91 -4.84 0.26
CA GLU A 43 -8.14 -6.26 0.60
C GLU A 43 -6.88 -7.15 0.44
N GLN A 44 -5.84 -6.67 -0.26
CA GLN A 44 -4.58 -7.37 -0.51
C GLN A 44 -3.45 -7.02 0.47
N TYR A 45 -3.71 -6.17 1.48
CA TYR A 45 -2.71 -5.87 2.49
C TYR A 45 -2.37 -7.13 3.29
N ASN A 46 -1.08 -7.41 3.45
CA ASN A 46 -0.60 -8.49 4.30
C ASN A 46 0.02 -7.94 5.57
N PHE A 47 -0.32 -8.56 6.69
CA PHE A 47 0.18 -8.22 8.02
C PHE A 47 0.89 -9.44 8.58
N SER A 48 2.15 -9.29 8.97
CA SER A 48 2.96 -10.36 9.55
C SER A 48 3.58 -9.91 10.87
N ASP A 49 3.34 -10.67 11.94
CA ASP A 49 4.00 -10.44 13.22
C ASP A 49 5.47 -10.88 13.11
N LEU A 50 6.40 -9.94 13.27
CA LEU A 50 7.84 -10.22 13.25
C LEU A 50 8.41 -10.39 14.66
N ASP A 51 7.84 -9.69 15.63
CA ASP A 51 8.14 -9.78 17.06
C ASP A 51 6.86 -9.43 17.85
N SER A 52 6.90 -9.65 19.17
CA SER A 52 5.88 -9.29 20.17
C SER A 52 5.34 -7.86 20.07
N ASN A 53 6.12 -6.92 19.52
CA ASN A 53 5.69 -5.53 19.33
C ASN A 53 5.97 -4.99 17.91
N VAL A 54 6.24 -5.84 16.92
CA VAL A 54 6.55 -5.40 15.55
C VAL A 54 5.69 -6.15 14.54
N VAL A 55 4.94 -5.40 13.73
CA VAL A 55 4.14 -5.90 12.61
C VAL A 55 4.71 -5.37 11.30
N LYS A 56 5.04 -6.27 10.38
CA LYS A 56 5.29 -5.94 8.96
C LYS A 56 3.97 -5.77 8.23
N ILE A 57 3.85 -4.69 7.48
CA ILE A 57 2.69 -4.33 6.67
C ILE A 57 3.15 -4.27 5.22
N GLU A 58 2.83 -5.29 4.44
CA GLU A 58 3.08 -5.32 2.99
C GLU A 58 1.87 -4.70 2.29
N THR A 59 2.08 -3.57 1.61
CA THR A 59 1.02 -2.94 0.83
C THR A 59 1.03 -3.47 -0.60
N PRO A 60 -0.10 -3.52 -1.30
CA PRO A 60 -0.12 -3.84 -2.72
C PRO A 60 0.25 -2.62 -3.59
N LEU A 61 0.62 -1.48 -2.98
CA LEU A 61 0.89 -0.25 -3.70
C LEU A 61 2.29 -0.30 -4.27
N LEU A 62 2.38 -0.04 -5.58
CA LEU A 62 3.64 -0.04 -6.28
C LEU A 62 4.41 1.26 -6.03
N ASP A 63 5.71 1.13 -5.79
CA ASP A 63 6.65 2.23 -5.72
C ASP A 63 7.18 2.60 -7.13
N SER A 64 8.20 3.47 -7.22
CA SER A 64 8.78 3.85 -8.52
C SER A 64 9.66 2.78 -9.16
N THR A 65 10.04 1.74 -8.41
CA THR A 65 10.78 0.58 -8.89
C THR A 65 9.87 -0.61 -9.24
N PHE A 66 8.54 -0.42 -9.12
CA PHE A 66 7.50 -1.44 -9.32
C PHE A 66 7.58 -2.59 -8.30
N ASP A 67 8.08 -2.32 -7.10
CA ASP A 67 7.94 -3.21 -5.96
C ASP A 67 6.81 -2.75 -5.02
N TYR A 68 6.48 -3.60 -4.05
CA TYR A 68 5.50 -3.26 -3.03
C TYR A 68 6.11 -2.41 -1.93
N ILE A 69 5.44 -1.31 -1.59
CA ILE A 69 5.82 -0.52 -0.41
C ILE A 69 5.55 -1.35 0.84
N VAL A 70 6.58 -1.52 1.67
CA VAL A 70 6.53 -2.24 2.95
C VAL A 70 6.73 -1.26 4.10
N PHE A 71 5.87 -1.37 5.11
CA PHE A 71 6.01 -0.64 6.36
C PHE A 71 6.18 -1.59 7.54
N TYR A 72 6.68 -1.05 8.64
CA TYR A 72 6.79 -1.72 9.93
C TYR A 72 6.15 -0.84 10.98
N ALA A 73 5.24 -1.41 11.75
CA ALA A 73 4.63 -0.78 12.91
C ALA A 73 5.22 -1.38 14.17
N GLN A 74 5.93 -0.56 14.96
CA GLN A 74 6.50 -0.95 16.23
C GLN A 74 5.74 -0.31 17.40
N GLY A 75 5.12 -1.11 18.24
CA GLY A 75 4.51 -0.66 19.50
C GLY A 75 5.57 -0.30 20.54
N LEU A 76 5.40 0.84 21.21
CA LEU A 76 6.26 1.30 22.30
C LEU A 76 5.58 1.13 23.67
N LYS A 77 6.37 1.24 24.75
CA LYS A 77 5.90 1.03 26.13
C LYS A 77 4.85 2.04 26.60
N ASP A 78 4.85 3.24 26.01
CA ASP A 78 3.93 4.33 26.32
C ASP A 78 2.64 4.27 25.49
N ASN A 79 2.36 3.13 24.85
CA ASN A 79 1.20 2.91 23.98
C ASN A 79 1.22 3.76 22.70
N SER A 80 2.36 4.34 22.35
CA SER A 80 2.60 4.94 21.03
C SER A 80 3.11 3.90 20.03
N ILE A 81 3.10 4.24 18.74
CA ILE A 81 3.57 3.40 17.65
C ILE A 81 4.56 4.19 16.81
N ILE A 82 5.69 3.56 16.45
CA ILE A 82 6.57 4.03 15.38
C ILE A 82 6.14 3.34 14.09
N ILE A 83 5.95 4.13 13.03
CA ILE A 83 5.85 3.62 11.66
C ILE A 83 7.16 3.93 10.94
N THR A 84 7.78 2.91 10.37
CA THR A 84 9.04 3.00 9.63
C THR A 84 9.02 2.10 8.39
N ASP A 85 9.98 2.22 7.49
CA ASP A 85 10.28 1.25 6.44
C ASP A 85 11.58 0.49 6.76
N ASP A 86 12.11 -0.27 5.79
CA ASP A 86 13.39 -0.99 5.88
C ASP A 86 14.59 -0.21 5.31
N GLY A 87 14.40 1.09 5.05
CA GLY A 87 15.38 2.03 4.52
C GLY A 87 15.22 2.28 3.02
N TRP A 88 14.68 1.31 2.26
CA TRP A 88 14.61 1.42 0.79
C TRP A 88 13.61 2.45 0.30
N THR A 89 12.40 2.48 0.88
CA THR A 89 11.34 3.39 0.41
C THR A 89 11.73 4.83 0.70
N ILE A 90 12.22 5.11 1.90
CA ILE A 90 12.63 6.46 2.29
C ILE A 90 13.86 6.91 1.49
N ASP A 91 14.87 6.04 1.31
CA ASP A 91 16.06 6.37 0.52
C ASP A 91 15.71 6.66 -0.95
N ASN A 92 14.82 5.87 -1.54
CA ASN A 92 14.33 6.08 -2.89
C ASN A 92 13.65 7.45 -3.02
N LEU A 93 12.74 7.81 -2.10
CA LEU A 93 12.08 9.12 -2.07
C LEU A 93 13.08 10.27 -1.92
N ASN A 94 14.06 10.13 -1.03
CA ASN A 94 15.11 11.11 -0.83
C ASN A 94 15.94 11.31 -2.11
N SER A 95 16.23 10.23 -2.85
CA SER A 95 16.97 10.29 -4.13
C SER A 95 16.23 11.10 -5.21
N TYR A 96 14.89 11.14 -5.12
CA TYR A 96 14.01 11.97 -5.96
C TYR A 96 13.73 13.37 -5.37
N GLY A 97 14.40 13.75 -4.29
CA GLY A 97 14.26 15.05 -3.65
C GLY A 97 13.03 15.20 -2.75
N ILE A 98 12.34 14.10 -2.44
CA ILE A 98 11.22 14.08 -1.50
C ILE A 98 11.76 13.76 -0.11
N ASN A 99 11.83 14.78 0.75
CA ASN A 99 12.37 14.67 2.09
C ASN A 99 11.27 14.80 3.16
N PHE A 100 11.39 14.06 4.25
CA PHE A 100 10.50 14.14 5.41
C PHE A 100 11.18 14.91 6.55
N ASP A 101 10.59 16.03 7.00
CA ASP A 101 11.17 16.93 8.01
C ASP A 101 10.72 16.62 9.45
N GLY A 102 10.33 15.37 9.73
CA GLY A 102 10.11 14.88 11.10
C GLY A 102 9.04 15.64 11.89
N ARG A 103 7.95 16.08 11.25
CA ARG A 103 6.87 16.81 11.93
C ARG A 103 6.05 15.86 12.81
N SER A 104 6.23 15.92 14.12
CA SER A 104 5.26 15.35 15.07
C SER A 104 4.09 16.32 15.25
N LYS A 105 2.86 15.80 15.24
CA LYS A 105 1.73 16.50 15.84
C LYS A 105 1.61 16.01 17.28
N THR A 106 1.82 16.90 18.24
CA THR A 106 1.49 16.73 19.65
C THR A 106 -0.02 16.72 19.88
#